data_AF-A0A804NU43-F1
#
_entry.id   AF-A0A804NU43-F1
#
_cell.length_a   1.000
_cell.length_b   1.000
_cell.length_c   1.000
_cell.angle_alpha   90.00
_cell.angle_beta   90.00
_cell.angle_gamma   90.00
#
_symmetry.space_group_name_H-M   'P 1'
#
loop_
_entity.id
_entity.type
_entity.pdbx_description
1 polymer ?
#
loop_
_entity_poly.entity_id
_entity_poly.type
_entity_poly.pdbx_seq_one_letter_code
_entity_poly.pdbx_strand_id
1 'polypeptide(L)'
;MDRWTGVVYVPLSRGGPLFRVAASLLLSPAKTLAIQNQVPGLSAKDSAGNQHPPSYHPPARTIILGFSKGGVVVNQLVTELSRWGASGSTNQAAAADVPRPAAAGPGPPPHPTQNDLLLLGAPTRSSDDLLSSISELHYVDAGLNRAGAYVADRAVIGRIREHVVRAGDKSLRFALHGTPRQWCDPSRPWIREEKDAMVQVLADEARRSEGRLVLSEKLYFEGRPRSLLMHFEVLE
;
A
#
# COMPACT_ATOMS: atom_id res chain seq x y z
N MET A 1 -14.78 11.83 -6.98
CA MET A 1 -13.57 11.07 -6.60
C MET A 1 -13.47 11.20 -5.11
N ASP A 2 -13.41 10.08 -4.40
CA ASP A 2 -13.26 10.13 -2.96
C ASP A 2 -11.82 10.53 -2.65
N ARG A 3 -11.61 11.33 -1.62
CA ARG A 3 -10.28 11.81 -1.24
C ARG A 3 -10.03 11.39 0.18
N TRP A 4 -9.02 10.55 0.40
CA TRP A 4 -8.50 10.34 1.73
C TRP A 4 -7.45 11.39 2.03
N THR A 5 -7.52 11.96 3.22
CA THR A 5 -6.49 12.86 3.77
C THR A 5 -6.16 12.39 5.16
N GLY A 6 -4.88 12.25 5.47
CA GLY A 6 -4.45 11.81 6.79
C GLY A 6 -2.97 12.06 7.02
N VAL A 7 -2.52 11.79 8.24
CA VAL A 7 -1.09 11.90 8.61
C VAL A 7 -0.50 10.49 8.67
N VAL A 8 0.52 10.27 7.86
CA VAL A 8 1.26 9.01 7.75
C VAL A 8 2.61 9.17 8.45
N TYR A 9 3.02 8.18 9.22
CA TYR A 9 4.30 8.18 9.93
C TYR A 9 5.37 7.50 9.07
N VAL A 10 6.31 8.28 8.56
CA VAL A 10 7.27 7.82 7.57
C VAL A 10 8.66 7.66 8.21
N PRO A 11 9.22 6.43 8.23
CA PRO A 11 10.63 6.25 8.57
C PRO A 11 11.49 6.73 7.40
N LEU A 12 12.38 7.68 7.64
CA LEU A 12 13.31 8.11 6.59
C LEU A 12 14.64 7.34 6.61
N SER A 13 14.88 6.51 7.62
CA SER A 13 16.04 5.62 7.71
C SER A 13 15.70 4.40 8.57
N ARG A 14 16.37 3.27 8.31
CA ARG A 14 16.21 2.04 9.11
C ARG A 14 16.59 2.33 10.57
N GLY A 15 15.66 2.11 11.50
CA GLY A 15 15.84 2.40 12.93
C GLY A 15 15.84 3.89 13.32
N GLY A 16 15.54 4.81 12.37
CA GLY A 16 15.47 6.24 12.64
C GLY A 16 14.10 6.72 13.16
N PRO A 17 13.99 8.01 13.52
CA PRO A 17 12.72 8.60 13.94
C PRO A 17 11.68 8.58 12.82
N LEU A 18 10.40 8.42 13.20
CA LEU A 18 9.25 8.52 12.30
C LEU A 18 8.85 9.98 12.10
N PHE A 19 8.60 10.36 10.85
CA PHE A 19 8.19 11.71 10.47
C PHE A 19 6.70 11.75 10.16
N ARG A 20 5.98 12.76 10.66
CA ARG A 20 4.57 12.98 10.33
C ARG A 20 4.45 13.62 8.95
N VAL A 21 3.83 12.93 8.02
CA VAL A 21 3.61 13.39 6.65
C VAL A 21 2.12 13.48 6.39
N ALA A 22 1.60 14.68 6.14
CA ALA A 22 0.24 14.82 5.62
C ALA A 22 0.21 14.26 4.20
N ALA A 23 -0.65 13.28 3.97
CA ALA A 23 -0.85 12.65 2.68
C ALA A 23 -2.30 12.85 2.24
N SER A 24 -2.47 13.08 0.94
CA SER A 24 -3.79 13.11 0.31
C SER A 24 -3.80 12.10 -0.84
N LEU A 25 -4.69 11.13 -0.74
CA LEU A 25 -4.88 10.07 -1.71
C LEU A 25 -6.20 10.33 -2.44
N LEU A 26 -6.12 10.45 -3.77
CA LEU A 26 -7.30 10.44 -4.62
C LEU A 26 -7.71 8.98 -4.85
N LEU A 27 -8.85 8.60 -4.31
CA LEU A 27 -9.47 7.30 -4.48
C LEU A 27 -10.35 7.37 -5.75
N SER A 28 -9.89 6.69 -6.79
CA SER A 28 -10.65 6.55 -8.02
C SER A 28 -11.55 5.31 -7.93
N PRO A 29 -12.87 5.41 -8.20
CA PRO A 29 -13.66 4.24 -8.51
C PRO A 29 -13.11 3.70 -9.84
N ALA A 30 -12.41 2.55 -9.76
CA ALA A 30 -11.57 2.00 -10.81
C ALA A 30 -12.12 2.20 -12.23
N LYS A 31 -11.56 3.17 -12.95
CA LYS A 31 -11.37 3.06 -14.39
C LYS A 31 -9.90 2.77 -14.59
N THR A 32 -9.65 1.59 -15.16
CA THR A 32 -8.38 1.11 -15.66
C THR A 32 -7.53 2.26 -16.18
N LEU A 33 -6.39 2.55 -15.53
CA LEU A 33 -5.29 3.18 -16.25
C LEU A 33 -4.86 2.14 -17.28
N ALA A 34 -5.27 2.36 -18.52
CA ALA A 34 -4.92 1.51 -19.64
C ALA A 34 -3.41 1.68 -19.92
N ILE A 35 -2.57 0.98 -19.18
CA ILE A 35 -1.30 0.53 -19.71
C ILE A 35 -1.67 -0.67 -20.60
N GLN A 36 -1.63 -0.45 -21.92
CA GLN A 36 -1.94 -1.41 -22.96
C GLN A 36 -1.10 -2.69 -22.78
N ASN A 37 -1.65 -3.68 -22.08
CA ASN A 37 -1.27 -5.08 -22.21
C ASN A 37 -2.49 -5.79 -22.80
N GLN A 38 -2.49 -5.95 -24.12
CA GLN A 38 -3.50 -6.75 -24.81
C GLN A 38 -3.28 -8.23 -24.49
N VAL A 39 -4.34 -8.89 -24.02
CA VAL A 39 -4.50 -10.35 -24.12
C VAL A 39 -5.86 -10.58 -24.78
N PRO A 40 -5.94 -11.26 -25.94
CA PRO A 40 -7.18 -11.38 -26.69
C PRO A 40 -8.01 -12.58 -26.21
N GLY A 41 -9.32 -12.39 -26.20
CA GLY A 41 -10.30 -13.47 -26.39
C GLY A 41 -11.21 -13.74 -25.19
N LEU A 42 -12.49 -13.38 -25.35
CA LEU A 42 -13.63 -14.30 -25.27
C LEU A 42 -14.91 -13.51 -25.54
N SER A 43 -15.50 -13.79 -26.71
CA SER A 43 -16.80 -13.29 -27.18
C SER A 43 -17.91 -14.16 -26.60
N ALA A 44 -18.97 -13.55 -26.07
CA ALA A 44 -20.26 -14.20 -25.86
C ALA A 44 -21.40 -13.21 -26.14
N LYS A 45 -22.27 -13.59 -27.07
CA LYS A 45 -23.50 -12.90 -27.48
C LYS A 45 -24.64 -13.18 -26.49
N ASP A 46 -25.40 -12.11 -26.24
CA ASP A 46 -26.80 -11.92 -25.81
C ASP A 46 -27.68 -13.12 -25.41
N SER A 47 -28.47 -12.92 -24.33
CA SER A 47 -29.94 -13.07 -24.39
C SER A 47 -30.62 -12.42 -23.17
N ALA A 48 -31.73 -11.73 -23.45
CA ALA A 48 -32.50 -10.88 -22.54
C ALA A 48 -33.36 -11.67 -21.53
N GLY A 49 -33.48 -11.14 -20.32
CA GLY A 49 -34.41 -11.59 -19.28
C GLY A 49 -34.56 -10.52 -18.20
N ASN A 50 -35.72 -9.87 -18.18
CA ASN A 50 -36.04 -8.71 -17.35
C ASN A 50 -36.18 -9.12 -15.87
N GLN A 51 -35.12 -8.95 -15.07
CA GLN A 51 -35.17 -8.92 -13.61
C GLN A 51 -34.27 -7.78 -13.15
N HIS A 52 -34.82 -6.85 -12.36
CA HIS A 52 -34.04 -5.78 -11.75
C HIS A 52 -32.97 -6.44 -10.86
N PRO A 53 -31.67 -6.34 -11.20
CA PRO A 53 -30.65 -7.01 -10.41
C PRO A 53 -30.60 -6.34 -9.02
N PRO A 54 -30.34 -7.10 -7.93
CA PRO A 54 -29.89 -6.47 -6.70
C PRO A 54 -28.70 -5.58 -7.09
N SER A 55 -28.62 -4.37 -6.54
CA SER A 55 -27.51 -3.46 -6.79
C SER A 55 -26.22 -4.12 -6.32
N TYR A 56 -25.60 -4.91 -7.21
CA TYR A 56 -24.26 -5.44 -7.07
C TYR A 56 -23.34 -4.24 -7.16
N HIS A 57 -23.10 -3.60 -6.02
CA HIS A 57 -21.97 -2.71 -5.91
C HIS A 57 -20.74 -3.61 -5.91
N PRO A 58 -19.89 -3.56 -6.97
CA PRO A 58 -18.64 -4.30 -6.94
C PRO A 58 -17.85 -3.86 -5.70
N PRO A 59 -17.16 -4.79 -5.01
CA PRO A 59 -16.36 -4.43 -3.86
C PRO A 59 -15.36 -3.34 -4.28
N ALA A 60 -15.32 -2.25 -3.52
CA ALA A 60 -14.49 -1.11 -3.89
C ALA A 60 -13.02 -1.53 -3.99
N ARG A 61 -12.40 -1.23 -5.12
CA ARG A 61 -10.98 -1.48 -5.37
C ARG A 61 -10.23 -0.17 -5.29
N THR A 62 -9.31 -0.08 -4.33
CA THR A 62 -8.42 1.05 -4.14
C THR A 62 -7.07 0.74 -4.75
N ILE A 63 -6.57 1.66 -5.58
CA ILE A 63 -5.23 1.65 -6.16
C ILE A 63 -4.46 2.77 -5.48
N ILE A 64 -3.29 2.45 -4.92
CA ILE A 64 -2.39 3.41 -4.29
C ILE A 64 -1.18 3.60 -5.19
N LEU A 65 -0.84 4.86 -5.48
CA LEU A 65 0.32 5.22 -6.28
C LEU A 65 1.23 6.16 -5.49
N GLY A 66 2.48 5.75 -5.31
CA GLY A 66 3.53 6.53 -4.66
C GLY A 66 4.61 6.93 -5.64
N PHE A 67 4.58 8.18 -6.10
CA PHE A 67 5.62 8.75 -6.97
C PHE A 67 6.78 9.35 -6.18
N SER A 68 8.03 9.13 -6.59
CA SER A 68 9.22 9.74 -5.98
C SER A 68 9.30 9.43 -4.47
N LYS A 69 9.22 10.45 -3.61
CA LYS A 69 9.16 10.28 -2.14
C LYS A 69 7.83 9.70 -1.66
N GLY A 70 6.80 9.73 -2.50
CA GLY A 70 5.52 9.07 -2.25
C GLY A 70 5.65 7.55 -2.08
N GLY A 71 6.70 6.92 -2.64
CA GLY A 71 6.99 5.51 -2.38
C GLY A 71 7.18 5.18 -0.89
N VAL A 72 7.64 6.14 -0.09
CA VAL A 72 7.78 5.93 1.36
C VAL A 72 6.43 5.94 2.09
N VAL A 73 5.47 6.70 1.57
CA VAL A 73 4.07 6.63 2.04
C VAL A 73 3.51 5.23 1.75
N VAL A 74 3.81 4.67 0.58
CA VAL A 74 3.44 3.29 0.24
C VAL A 74 4.09 2.28 1.19
N ASN A 75 5.37 2.45 1.55
CA ASN A 75 6.03 1.59 2.55
C ASN A 75 5.31 1.57 3.90
N GLN A 76 4.83 2.72 4.36
CA GLN A 76 4.07 2.81 5.61
C GLN A 76 2.70 2.14 5.47
N LEU A 77 1.98 2.36 4.36
CA LEU A 77 0.70 1.69 4.11
C LEU A 77 0.85 0.16 4.04
N VAL A 78 1.93 -0.33 3.41
CA VAL A 78 2.30 -1.75 3.40
C VAL A 78 2.51 -2.26 4.83
N THR A 79 3.21 -1.49 5.66
CA THR A 79 3.45 -1.84 7.07
C THR A 79 2.15 -1.87 7.86
N GLU A 80 1.26 -0.90 7.68
CA GLU A 80 -0.04 -0.82 8.34
C GLU A 80 -0.96 -1.97 7.91
N LEU A 81 -1.03 -2.27 6.60
CA LEU A 81 -1.77 -3.41 6.07
C LEU A 81 -1.29 -4.73 6.68
N SER A 82 0.03 -4.90 6.87
CA SER A 82 0.61 -6.08 7.51
C SER A 82 0.18 -6.26 8.97
N ARG A 83 -0.17 -5.17 9.67
CA ARG A 83 -0.61 -5.19 11.07
C ARG A 83 -2.13 -5.32 11.19
N TRP A 84 -2.86 -4.68 10.29
CA TRP A 84 -4.31 -4.81 10.19
C TRP A 84 -4.72 -6.28 10.04
N GLY A 85 -4.01 -7.03 9.20
CA GLY A 85 -4.21 -8.47 9.04
C GLY A 85 -3.95 -9.31 10.30
N ALA A 86 -3.21 -8.82 11.29
CA ALA A 86 -2.94 -9.54 12.53
C ALA A 86 -4.06 -9.32 13.59
N SER A 87 -4.58 -8.09 13.68
CA SER A 87 -5.62 -7.70 14.64
C SER A 87 -6.99 -8.34 14.39
N GLY A 88 -7.26 -8.80 13.17
CA GLY A 88 -8.48 -9.56 12.85
C GLY A 88 -8.52 -11.00 13.41
N SER A 89 -7.49 -11.43 14.17
CA SER A 89 -7.39 -12.78 14.73
C SER A 89 -7.61 -12.87 16.25
N THR A 90 -7.73 -11.75 16.96
CA THR A 90 -8.16 -11.75 18.36
C THR A 90 -9.67 -11.69 18.43
N ASN A 91 -10.30 -12.86 18.51
CA ASN A 91 -11.63 -12.98 19.10
C ASN A 91 -11.65 -12.24 20.44
N GLN A 92 -12.74 -11.50 20.65
CA GLN A 92 -13.23 -11.04 21.94
C GLN A 92 -13.18 -12.20 22.96
N ALA A 93 -12.14 -12.24 23.79
CA ALA A 93 -12.06 -13.13 24.95
C ALA A 93 -10.92 -12.67 25.87
N ALA A 94 -11.13 -11.55 26.57
CA ALA A 94 -10.58 -11.27 27.90
C ALA A 94 -11.12 -9.92 28.40
N ALA A 95 -12.45 -9.81 28.54
CA ALA A 95 -12.99 -8.97 29.61
C ALA A 95 -12.77 -9.76 30.90
N ALA A 96 -11.63 -9.54 31.55
CA ALA A 96 -11.38 -10.01 32.90
C ALA A 96 -11.03 -8.80 33.75
N ASP A 97 -11.83 -8.65 34.81
CA ASP A 97 -11.83 -7.58 35.81
C ASP A 97 -10.44 -7.15 36.27
N VAL A 98 -10.23 -5.83 36.34
CA VAL A 98 -9.22 -5.22 37.22
C VAL A 98 -9.86 -4.05 37.98
N PRO A 99 -9.87 -4.04 39.33
CA PRO A 99 -10.50 -2.99 40.12
C PRO A 99 -9.75 -1.65 40.02
N ARG A 100 -10.53 -0.57 40.01
CA ARG A 100 -10.08 0.84 40.06
C ARG A 100 -9.39 1.16 41.40
N PRO A 101 -8.20 1.80 41.40
CA PRO A 101 -7.74 2.59 42.54
C PRO A 101 -7.95 4.09 42.31
N ALA A 102 -8.10 4.80 43.42
CA ALA A 102 -8.42 6.21 43.54
C ALA A 102 -7.21 7.15 43.29
N ALA A 103 -7.53 8.43 43.15
CA ALA A 103 -6.71 9.60 42.82
C ALA A 103 -5.35 9.77 43.53
N ALA A 104 -4.36 10.32 42.81
CA ALA A 104 -3.67 11.60 43.10
C ALA A 104 -2.32 11.75 42.31
N GLY A 105 -2.10 12.91 41.68
CA GLY A 105 -0.77 13.41 41.23
C GLY A 105 -0.70 13.89 39.76
N PRO A 106 -0.05 15.03 39.45
CA PRO A 106 0.10 15.52 38.08
C PRO A 106 1.25 14.78 37.37
N GLY A 107 0.90 13.81 36.53
CA GLY A 107 1.83 13.09 35.65
C GLY A 107 2.08 13.81 34.31
N PRO A 108 3.11 13.38 33.55
CA PRO A 108 3.57 14.02 32.30
C PRO A 108 2.49 13.99 31.20
N PRO A 109 2.60 14.84 30.16
CA PRO A 109 1.54 15.02 29.17
C PRO A 109 1.19 13.69 28.47
N PRO A 110 -0.07 13.47 28.10
CA PRO A 110 -0.55 12.18 27.63
C PRO A 110 0.10 11.81 26.29
N HIS A 111 0.51 10.55 26.18
CA HIS A 111 0.80 9.90 24.91
C HIS A 111 -0.48 9.91 24.05
N PRO A 112 -0.39 10.21 22.74
CA PRO A 112 -1.57 10.26 21.89
C PRO A 112 -2.18 8.86 21.82
N THR A 113 -3.44 8.76 22.22
CA THR A 113 -4.21 7.52 22.11
C THR A 113 -4.74 7.38 20.69
N GLN A 114 -5.02 6.14 20.29
CA GLN A 114 -5.42 5.73 18.94
C GLN A 114 -6.68 6.46 18.40
N ASN A 115 -7.40 7.19 19.25
CA ASN A 115 -8.59 7.96 18.90
C ASN A 115 -8.33 9.44 18.53
N ASP A 116 -7.11 9.97 18.71
CA ASP A 116 -6.80 11.38 18.37
C ASP A 116 -6.53 11.62 16.87
N LEU A 117 -6.69 10.59 16.02
CA LEU A 117 -6.37 10.63 14.59
C LEU A 117 -7.58 10.79 13.65
N LEU A 118 -8.79 10.96 14.18
CA LEU A 118 -10.01 11.07 13.36
C LEU A 118 -10.81 12.31 13.71
N LEU A 119 -10.46 13.47 13.14
CA LEU A 119 -11.42 14.56 13.01
C LEU A 119 -11.04 15.50 11.86
N LEU A 120 -11.83 15.46 10.78
CA LEU A 120 -12.30 16.61 9.98
C LEU A 120 -13.13 16.12 8.76
N GLY A 121 -14.45 15.98 8.94
CA GLY A 121 -15.44 16.68 8.09
C GLY A 121 -15.84 16.21 6.67
N ALA A 122 -15.79 14.92 6.33
CA ALA A 122 -16.47 14.37 5.12
C ALA A 122 -17.01 12.95 5.45
N PRO A 123 -17.85 12.27 4.63
CA PRO A 123 -18.16 10.86 4.85
C PRO A 123 -16.88 10.05 4.60
N THR A 124 -16.01 10.06 5.60
CA THR A 124 -14.68 9.49 5.55
C THR A 124 -14.86 7.99 5.73
N ARG A 125 -14.45 7.22 4.72
CA ARG A 125 -14.20 5.79 4.92
C ARG A 125 -13.36 5.63 6.18
N SER A 126 -13.74 4.67 7.03
CA SER A 126 -12.88 4.28 8.15
C SER A 126 -11.49 3.90 7.60
N SER A 127 -10.44 4.04 8.41
CA SER A 127 -9.11 3.51 8.05
C SER A 127 -9.19 2.03 7.66
N ASP A 128 -10.10 1.28 8.29
CA ASP A 128 -10.34 -0.13 8.01
C ASP A 128 -11.00 -0.34 6.63
N ASP A 129 -11.94 0.52 6.25
CA ASP A 129 -12.58 0.48 4.92
C ASP A 129 -11.57 0.84 3.82
N LEU A 130 -10.63 1.74 4.12
CA LEU A 130 -9.56 2.06 3.19
C LEU A 130 -8.60 0.88 3.05
N LEU A 131 -8.00 0.39 4.14
CA LEU A 131 -6.99 -0.68 4.08
C LEU A 131 -7.55 -1.96 3.47
N SER A 132 -8.77 -2.34 3.82
CA SER A 132 -9.44 -3.54 3.28
C SER A 132 -9.86 -3.43 1.80
N SER A 133 -9.89 -2.21 1.24
CA SER A 133 -10.17 -1.98 -0.18
C SER A 133 -8.92 -1.87 -1.04
N ILE A 134 -7.72 -1.77 -0.46
CA ILE A 134 -6.46 -1.73 -1.24
C ILE A 134 -6.29 -3.04 -2.02
N SER A 135 -6.16 -2.91 -3.34
CA SER A 135 -5.95 -4.02 -4.27
C SER A 135 -4.66 -3.90 -5.06
N GLU A 136 -4.11 -2.69 -5.19
CA GLU A 136 -2.86 -2.45 -5.92
C GLU A 136 -2.02 -1.36 -5.25
N LEU A 137 -0.70 -1.60 -5.17
CA LEU A 137 0.31 -0.73 -4.61
C LEU A 137 1.38 -0.46 -5.67
N HIS A 138 1.42 0.76 -6.18
CA HIS A 138 2.31 1.19 -7.25
C HIS A 138 3.44 2.06 -6.68
N TYR A 139 4.67 1.58 -6.81
CA TYR A 139 5.88 2.36 -6.57
C TYR A 139 6.30 2.98 -7.89
N VAL A 140 6.14 4.29 -8.07
CA VAL A 140 6.45 4.97 -9.34
C VAL A 140 7.70 5.82 -9.19
N ASP A 141 8.77 5.35 -9.81
CA ASP A 141 10.11 5.94 -9.77
C ASP A 141 10.50 6.39 -8.34
N ALA A 142 10.23 5.49 -7.40
CA ALA A 142 10.42 5.71 -5.98
C ALA A 142 11.91 5.92 -5.68
N GLY A 143 12.22 6.93 -4.88
CA GLY A 143 13.61 7.25 -4.61
C GLY A 143 13.78 8.22 -3.45
N LEU A 144 14.91 8.02 -2.75
CA LEU A 144 15.36 8.82 -1.63
C LEU A 144 16.84 9.15 -1.78
N ASN A 145 17.29 10.17 -1.05
CA ASN A 145 18.71 10.52 -0.95
C ASN A 145 19.48 9.61 0.02
N ARG A 146 18.80 8.63 0.63
CA ARG A 146 19.32 7.62 1.55
C ARG A 146 18.49 6.34 1.46
N ALA A 147 18.91 5.29 2.15
CA ALA A 147 18.17 4.04 2.31
C ALA A 147 16.73 4.26 2.82
N GLY A 148 15.79 3.43 2.36
CA GLY A 148 14.37 3.42 2.75
C GLY A 148 13.37 3.64 1.62
N ALA A 149 13.80 3.53 0.35
CA ALA A 149 12.93 3.71 -0.81
C ALA A 149 11.93 2.56 -0.95
N TYR A 150 12.33 1.34 -0.60
CA TYR A 150 11.51 0.12 -0.67
C TYR A 150 11.51 -0.66 0.65
N VAL A 151 10.39 -1.30 0.98
CA VAL A 151 10.25 -2.16 2.16
C VAL A 151 10.53 -3.62 1.81
N ALA A 152 11.64 -4.16 2.33
CA ALA A 152 12.05 -5.56 2.12
C ALA A 152 12.02 -6.39 3.41
N ASP A 153 11.23 -5.98 4.41
CA ASP A 153 11.10 -6.71 5.66
C ASP A 153 10.26 -8.00 5.44
N ARG A 154 10.91 -9.15 5.63
CA ARG A 154 10.30 -10.48 5.40
C ARG A 154 9.10 -10.74 6.31
N ALA A 155 9.09 -10.22 7.54
CA ALA A 155 7.98 -10.39 8.45
C ALA A 155 6.78 -9.52 8.05
N VAL A 156 7.03 -8.30 7.55
CA VAL A 156 5.98 -7.41 7.00
C VAL A 156 5.33 -8.06 5.79
N ILE A 157 6.11 -8.48 4.79
CA ILE A 157 5.57 -9.07 3.56
C ILE A 157 4.93 -10.44 3.84
N GLY A 158 5.50 -11.24 4.75
CA GLY A 158 4.90 -12.50 5.19
C GLY A 158 3.50 -12.34 5.78
N ARG A 159 3.29 -11.34 6.66
CA ARG A 159 1.96 -11.04 7.21
C ARG A 159 0.98 -10.56 6.16
N ILE A 160 1.44 -9.82 5.14
CA ILE A 160 0.59 -9.43 4.01
C ILE A 160 0.14 -10.67 3.23
N ARG A 161 1.05 -11.61 2.97
CA ARG A 161 0.72 -12.88 2.32
C ARG A 161 -0.33 -13.65 3.13
N GLU A 162 -0.14 -13.80 4.43
CA GLU A 162 -1.11 -14.45 5.32
C GLU A 162 -2.48 -13.76 5.25
N HIS A 163 -2.48 -12.43 5.25
CA HIS A 163 -3.69 -11.64 5.16
C HIS A 163 -4.46 -11.88 3.86
N VAL A 164 -3.80 -11.81 2.69
CA VAL A 164 -4.47 -12.04 1.40
C VAL A 164 -4.90 -13.49 1.22
N VAL A 165 -4.13 -14.45 1.75
CA VAL A 165 -4.54 -15.87 1.75
C VAL A 165 -5.80 -16.06 2.57
N ARG A 166 -5.87 -15.47 3.78
CA ARG A 166 -7.03 -15.57 4.66
C ARG A 166 -8.27 -14.88 4.11
N ALA A 167 -8.11 -13.74 3.44
CA ALA A 167 -9.23 -13.02 2.80
C ALA A 167 -9.92 -13.87 1.72
N GLY A 168 -9.16 -14.70 1.00
CA GLY A 168 -9.71 -15.74 0.11
C GLY A 168 -10.23 -15.24 -1.23
N ASP A 169 -10.87 -14.07 -1.25
CA ASP A 169 -11.58 -13.48 -2.40
C ASP A 169 -10.82 -12.35 -3.11
N LYS A 170 -9.75 -11.84 -2.48
CA LYS A 170 -8.98 -10.68 -2.95
C LYS A 170 -7.55 -11.03 -3.30
N SER A 171 -7.07 -10.43 -4.39
CA SER A 171 -5.66 -10.36 -4.72
C SER A 171 -5.09 -8.97 -4.45
N LEU A 172 -3.83 -8.92 -4.05
CA LEU A 172 -3.06 -7.70 -3.86
C LEU A 172 -1.89 -7.68 -4.84
N ARG A 173 -1.80 -6.62 -5.64
CA ARG A 173 -0.70 -6.41 -6.59
C ARG A 173 0.31 -5.40 -6.06
N PHE A 174 1.58 -5.76 -6.15
CA PHE A 174 2.71 -4.84 -6.06
C PHE A 174 3.22 -4.56 -7.47
N ALA A 175 3.24 -3.29 -7.86
CA ALA A 175 3.76 -2.85 -9.15
C ALA A 175 4.92 -1.88 -8.95
N LEU A 176 6.12 -2.30 -9.32
CA LEU A 176 7.34 -1.51 -9.19
C LEU A 176 7.68 -0.93 -10.57
N HIS A 177 7.63 0.39 -10.66
CA HIS A 177 7.92 1.16 -11.87
C HIS A 177 9.16 1.99 -11.58
N GLY A 178 10.15 1.97 -12.46
CA GLY A 178 11.33 2.79 -12.27
C GLY A 178 12.02 3.14 -13.56
N THR A 179 12.92 4.11 -13.46
CA THR A 179 13.72 4.63 -14.54
C THR A 179 15.20 4.35 -14.27
N PRO A 180 16.09 4.46 -15.29
CA PRO A 180 17.53 4.43 -15.07
C PRO A 180 18.01 5.44 -14.02
N ARG A 181 17.28 6.54 -13.83
CA ARG A 181 17.57 7.53 -12.78
C ARG A 181 17.40 6.97 -11.37
N GLN A 182 16.49 6.03 -11.11
CA GLN A 182 16.37 5.44 -9.77
C GLN A 182 17.04 4.07 -9.68
N TRP A 183 16.92 3.23 -10.70
CA TRP A 183 17.37 1.83 -10.62
C TRP A 183 18.79 1.61 -11.16
N CYS A 184 19.36 2.55 -11.93
CA CYS A 184 20.67 2.38 -12.56
C CYS A 184 21.68 3.46 -12.16
N ASP A 185 21.41 4.24 -11.11
CA ASP A 185 22.32 5.30 -10.67
C ASP A 185 23.42 4.76 -9.74
N PRO A 186 24.69 4.71 -10.19
CA PRO A 186 25.79 4.18 -9.37
C PRO A 186 26.10 5.04 -8.14
N SER A 187 25.65 6.30 -8.11
CA SER A 187 25.80 7.16 -6.93
C SER A 187 24.78 6.85 -5.81
N ARG A 188 23.72 6.10 -6.14
CA ARG A 188 22.62 5.77 -5.22
C ARG A 188 22.26 4.28 -5.32
N PRO A 189 23.23 3.37 -5.14
CA PRO A 189 23.05 1.93 -5.39
C PRO A 189 21.98 1.30 -4.48
N TRP A 190 21.80 1.85 -3.27
CA TRP A 190 20.81 1.39 -2.29
C TRP A 190 19.38 1.35 -2.85
N ILE A 191 19.02 2.21 -3.80
CA ILE A 191 17.65 2.22 -4.35
C ILE A 191 17.38 0.93 -5.12
N ARG A 192 18.33 0.51 -5.97
CA ARG A 192 18.22 -0.75 -6.71
C ARG A 192 18.31 -1.94 -5.75
N GLU A 193 19.27 -1.92 -4.83
CA GLU A 193 19.46 -3.01 -3.87
C GLU A 193 18.22 -3.26 -3.01
N GLU A 194 17.59 -2.20 -2.50
CA GLU A 194 16.34 -2.30 -1.73
C GLU A 194 15.16 -2.78 -2.59
N LYS A 195 15.07 -2.29 -3.83
CA LYS A 195 14.06 -2.75 -4.80
C LYS A 195 14.24 -4.25 -5.08
N ASP A 196 15.45 -4.70 -5.39
CA ASP A 196 15.77 -6.10 -5.68
C ASP A 196 15.48 -6.98 -4.47
N ALA A 197 15.83 -6.54 -3.26
CA ALA A 197 15.50 -7.25 -2.02
C ALA A 197 13.98 -7.37 -1.81
N MET A 198 13.22 -6.29 -2.05
CA MET A 198 11.76 -6.31 -1.96
C MET A 198 11.15 -7.26 -2.99
N VAL A 199 11.63 -7.23 -4.24
CA VAL A 199 11.22 -8.14 -5.33
C VAL A 199 11.45 -9.59 -4.94
N GLN A 200 12.62 -9.92 -4.41
CA GLN A 200 12.94 -11.28 -3.98
C GLN A 200 11.98 -11.77 -2.90
N VAL A 201 11.74 -10.96 -1.86
CA VAL A 201 10.82 -11.33 -0.77
C VAL A 201 9.37 -11.46 -1.28
N LEU A 202 8.92 -10.54 -2.14
CA LEU A 202 7.58 -10.61 -2.74
C LEU A 202 7.43 -11.84 -3.63
N ALA A 203 8.43 -12.16 -4.46
CA ALA A 203 8.40 -13.35 -5.31
C ALA A 203 8.36 -14.64 -4.48
N ASP A 204 9.11 -14.70 -3.38
CA ASP A 204 9.11 -15.83 -2.46
C ASP A 204 7.75 -16.07 -1.79
N GLU A 205 7.13 -14.99 -1.30
CA GLU A 205 5.82 -15.09 -0.65
C GLU A 205 4.68 -15.25 -1.68
N ALA A 206 4.82 -14.71 -2.89
CA ALA A 206 3.85 -14.89 -3.98
C ALA A 206 3.68 -16.37 -4.35
N ARG A 207 4.77 -17.15 -4.40
CA ARG A 207 4.73 -18.60 -4.64
C ARG A 207 3.92 -19.37 -3.58
N ARG A 208 3.73 -18.79 -2.39
CA ARG A 208 3.01 -19.38 -1.25
C ARG A 208 1.62 -18.75 -1.04
N SER A 209 1.13 -17.99 -2.03
CA SER A 209 -0.07 -17.16 -1.89
C SER A 209 -1.27 -17.62 -2.71
N GLU A 210 -1.21 -18.78 -3.38
CA GLU A 210 -2.27 -19.26 -4.28
C GLU A 210 -2.61 -18.25 -5.41
N GLY A 211 -1.61 -17.47 -5.86
CA GLY A 211 -1.80 -16.42 -6.86
C GLY A 211 -2.49 -15.15 -6.34
N ARG A 212 -2.74 -15.04 -5.03
CA ARG A 212 -3.37 -13.85 -4.42
C ARG A 212 -2.39 -12.69 -4.20
N LEU A 213 -1.09 -12.95 -4.09
CA LEU A 213 -0.06 -11.90 -4.07
C LEU A 213 0.62 -11.85 -5.43
N VAL A 214 0.49 -10.72 -6.13
CA VAL A 214 0.99 -10.53 -7.50
C VAL A 214 2.08 -9.48 -7.50
N LEU A 215 3.18 -9.74 -8.23
CA LEU A 215 4.28 -8.81 -8.42
C LEU A 215 4.45 -8.49 -9.92
N SER A 216 4.69 -7.23 -10.25
CA SER A 216 5.14 -6.81 -11.58
C SER A 216 6.21 -5.73 -11.49
N GLU A 217 7.19 -5.80 -12.38
CA GLU A 217 8.24 -4.79 -12.54
C GLU A 217 8.20 -4.18 -13.93
N LYS A 218 8.47 -2.88 -14.03
CA LYS A 218 8.61 -2.18 -15.31
C LYS A 218 9.72 -1.14 -15.25
N LEU A 219 10.77 -1.36 -16.04
CA LEU A 219 11.82 -0.38 -16.31
C LEU A 219 11.39 0.49 -17.49
N TYR A 220 11.18 1.78 -17.23
CA TYR A 220 10.89 2.79 -18.25
C TYR A 220 12.20 3.32 -18.82
N PHE A 221 12.17 3.76 -20.09
CA PHE A 221 13.33 4.38 -20.75
C PHE A 221 14.57 3.48 -20.77
N GLU A 222 14.38 2.16 -20.89
CA GLU A 222 15.48 1.21 -21.00
C GLU A 222 16.43 1.59 -22.15
N GLY A 223 17.73 1.48 -21.91
CA GLY A 223 18.77 1.91 -22.86
C GLY A 223 19.05 3.41 -22.91
N ARG A 224 18.21 4.28 -22.31
CA ARG A 224 18.48 5.72 -22.22
C ARG A 224 19.41 6.06 -21.05
N PRO A 225 20.33 7.04 -21.19
CA PRO A 225 21.15 7.52 -20.08
C PRO A 225 20.29 8.09 -18.94
N ARG A 226 20.65 7.79 -17.69
CA ARG A 226 19.96 8.33 -16.50
C ARG A 226 19.94 9.87 -16.52
N SER A 227 18.78 10.46 -16.25
CA SER A 227 18.63 11.92 -16.15
C SER A 227 17.61 12.30 -15.08
N LEU A 228 17.64 13.52 -14.57
CA LEU A 228 16.55 13.98 -13.69
C LEU A 228 15.24 14.18 -14.47
N LEU A 229 15.31 14.46 -15.77
CA LEU A 229 14.13 14.67 -16.61
C LEU A 229 13.24 13.42 -16.67
N MET A 230 13.84 12.23 -16.86
CA MET A 230 13.07 10.98 -16.93
C MET A 230 12.32 10.66 -15.62
N HIS A 231 12.77 11.21 -14.49
CA HIS A 231 12.06 11.09 -13.21
C HIS A 231 10.63 11.63 -13.32
N PHE A 232 10.44 12.72 -14.06
CA PHE A 232 9.12 13.33 -14.25
C PHE A 232 8.42 12.79 -15.50
N GLU A 233 9.17 12.50 -16.56
CA GLU A 233 8.67 11.91 -17.83
C GLU A 233 7.93 10.58 -17.58
N VAL A 234 8.24 9.84 -16.51
CA VAL A 234 7.57 8.57 -16.16
C VAL A 234 6.08 8.73 -15.79
N LEU A 235 5.62 9.96 -15.55
CA LEU A 235 4.22 10.27 -15.21
C LEU A 235 3.36 10.67 -16.42
N GLU A 236 4.00 10.87 -17.56
CA GLU A 236 3.36 11.26 -18.83
C GLU A 236 3.00 10.00 -19.65
#